data_AF-A0A0E1IBL5-F1
#
_entry.id   AF-A0A0E1IBL5-F1
#
_cell.length_a   1.000
_cell.length_b   1.000
_cell.length_c   1.000
_cell.angle_alpha   90.00
_cell.angle_beta   90.00
_cell.angle_gamma   90.00
#
_symmetry.space_group_name_H-M   'P 1'
#
loop_
_entity.id
_entity.type
_entity.pdbx_description
1 polymer ?
#
loop_
_entity_poly.entity_id
_entity_poly.type
_entity_poly.pdbx_seq_one_letter_code
_entity_poly.pdbx_strand_id
1 'polypeptide(L)' 'MNEYTFSYRFNGKSWSLSIWADNPEEARAKFRAARENAHYDGEVVAKVYTFVNISWVKKLYKRTKYLMGIKE' A
#
# COMPACT_ATOMS: atom_id res chain seq x y z
N MET A 1 3.78 6.15 -14.30
CA MET A 1 2.76 5.44 -13.51
C MET A 1 1.80 6.37 -12.81
N ASN A 2 0.51 6.08 -12.98
CA ASN A 2 -0.61 6.66 -12.24
C ASN A 2 -1.30 5.56 -11.43
N GLU A 3 -2.04 5.95 -10.40
CA GLU A 3 -2.89 5.06 -9.63
C GLU A 3 -4.28 4.97 -10.27
N TYR A 4 -4.73 3.77 -10.60
CA TYR A 4 -6.05 3.51 -11.19
C TYR A 4 -6.94 2.77 -10.18
N THR A 5 -8.12 3.32 -9.91
CA THR A 5 -9.07 2.78 -8.93
C THR A 5 -10.16 1.96 -9.61
N PHE A 6 -10.44 0.77 -9.05
CA PHE A 6 -11.51 -0.13 -9.46
C PHE A 6 -12.53 -0.23 -8.33
N SER A 7 -13.78 0.16 -8.62
CA SER A 7 -14.90 0.03 -7.67
C SER A 7 -15.68 -1.25 -7.95
N TYR A 8 -16.08 -1.96 -6.90
CA TYR A 8 -16.83 -3.22 -7.01
C TYR A 8 -17.77 -3.42 -5.80
N ARG A 9 -18.70 -4.36 -5.92
CA ARG A 9 -19.58 -4.77 -4.81
C ARG A 9 -19.15 -6.13 -4.28
N PHE A 10 -19.06 -6.23 -2.96
CA PHE A 10 -18.82 -7.48 -2.26
C PHE A 10 -19.61 -7.49 -0.95
N ASN A 11 -20.40 -8.56 -0.76
CA ASN A 11 -21.30 -8.74 0.38
C ASN A 11 -22.25 -7.54 0.60
N GLY A 12 -22.89 -7.07 -0.48
CA GLY A 12 -23.83 -5.93 -0.45
C GLY A 12 -23.20 -4.56 -0.19
N LYS A 13 -21.89 -4.48 0.06
CA LYS A 13 -21.16 -3.23 0.31
C LYS A 13 -20.30 -2.83 -0.89
N SER A 14 -20.07 -1.53 -1.05
CA SER A 14 -19.17 -0.98 -2.06
C SER A 14 -17.73 -0.98 -1.54
N TRP A 15 -16.82 -1.48 -2.36
CA TRP A 15 -15.39 -1.53 -2.10
C TRP A 15 -14.62 -0.92 -3.26
N SER A 16 -13.39 -0.51 -2.99
CA SER A 16 -12.46 -0.08 -4.01
C SER A 16 -11.07 -0.66 -3.77
N LEU A 17 -10.35 -0.86 -4.86
CA LEU A 17 -8.93 -1.19 -4.85
C LEU A 17 -8.22 -0.34 -5.88
N SER A 18 -6.95 -0.06 -5.63
CA SER A 18 -6.13 0.78 -6.50
C SER A 18 -4.91 0.00 -6.97
N ILE A 19 -4.57 0.14 -8.25
CA ILE A 19 -3.41 -0.50 -8.89
C ILE A 19 -2.61 0.56 -9.64
N TRP A 20 -1.29 0.52 -9.48
CA TRP A 20 -0.37 1.38 -10.22
C TRP A 20 -0.07 0.81 -11.61
N ALA A 21 -0.22 1.64 -12.64
CA ALA A 21 0.07 1.30 -14.03
C ALA A 21 0.43 2.56 -14.82
N ASP A 22 0.98 2.41 -16.02
CA ASP A 22 1.29 3.52 -16.91
C ASP A 22 0.07 3.97 -17.73
N ASN A 23 -0.88 3.07 -18.00
CA ASN A 23 -2.11 3.38 -18.71
C ASN A 23 -3.31 2.51 -18.24
N PRO A 24 -4.55 2.85 -18.63
CA PRO A 24 -5.75 2.12 -18.21
C PRO A 24 -5.82 0.67 -18.70
N GLU A 25 -5.21 0.34 -19.83
CA GLU A 25 -5.20 -1.02 -20.38
C GLU A 25 -4.31 -1.93 -19.55
N GLU A 26 -3.12 -1.47 -19.20
CA GLU A 26 -2.21 -2.15 -18.28
C GLU A 26 -2.83 -2.31 -16.89
N ALA A 27 -3.52 -1.29 -16.37
CA ALA A 27 -4.23 -1.39 -15.10
C ALA A 27 -5.26 -2.53 -15.10
N ARG A 28 -6.04 -2.64 -16.18
CA ARG A 28 -7.02 -3.73 -16.37
C ARG A 28 -6.35 -5.09 -16.52
N ALA A 29 -5.22 -5.18 -17.22
CA ALA A 29 -4.45 -6.41 -17.35
C ALA A 29 -3.90 -6.89 -15.99
N LYS A 30 -3.30 -5.98 -15.21
CA LYS A 30 -2.83 -6.25 -13.84
C LYS A 30 -3.97 -6.70 -12.92
N PHE A 31 -5.14 -6.06 -12.99
CA PHE A 31 -6.31 -6.47 -12.21
C PHE A 31 -6.73 -7.92 -12.52
N ARG A 32 -6.77 -8.31 -13.80
CA ARG A 32 -7.08 -9.68 -14.22
C ARG A 32 -6.03 -10.67 -13.73
N ALA A 33 -4.75 -10.35 -13.89
CA ALA A 33 -3.65 -11.20 -13.42
C ALA A 33 -3.70 -11.41 -11.90
N ALA A 34 -4.01 -10.36 -11.12
CA ALA A 34 -4.14 -10.45 -9.67
C ALA A 34 -5.32 -11.33 -9.25
N ARG A 35 -6.47 -11.26 -9.94
CA ARG A 35 -7.62 -12.13 -9.65
C ARG A 35 -7.28 -13.62 -9.75
N GLU A 36 -6.39 -13.99 -10.67
CA GLU A 36 -6.04 -15.39 -10.93
C GLU A 36 -4.85 -15.89 -10.11
N ASN A 37 -3.89 -15.01 -9.79
CA ASN A 37 -2.57 -15.41 -9.26
C ASN A 37 -2.17 -14.72 -7.95
N ALA A 38 -2.99 -13.84 -7.38
CA ALA A 38 -2.61 -13.16 -6.14
C ALA A 38 -2.57 -14.13 -4.96
N HIS A 39 -1.49 -14.04 -4.17
CA HIS A 39 -1.35 -14.71 -2.90
C HIS A 39 -1.68 -13.76 -1.74
N TYR A 40 -2.22 -14.30 -0.65
CA TYR A 40 -2.45 -13.54 0.56
C TYR A 40 -1.14 -13.46 1.36
N ASP A 41 -0.50 -12.27 1.35
CA ASP A 41 0.78 -12.04 2.03
C ASP A 41 0.63 -11.56 3.49
N GLY A 42 -0.59 -11.26 3.94
CA GLY A 42 -0.89 -10.80 5.30
C GLY A 42 -1.81 -9.58 5.36
N GLU A 43 -2.09 -9.14 6.58
CA GLU A 43 -2.94 -7.98 6.85
C GLU A 43 -2.15 -6.67 6.77
N VAL A 44 -2.69 -5.69 6.04
CA VAL A 44 -2.17 -4.32 6.07
C VAL A 44 -2.63 -3.63 7.34
N VAL A 45 -1.77 -3.61 8.36
CA VAL A 45 -2.07 -3.00 9.67
C VAL A 45 -2.01 -1.46 9.66
N ALA A 46 -1.25 -0.87 8.73
CA ALA A 46 -1.13 0.58 8.58
C ALA A 46 -0.68 0.97 7.17
N LYS A 47 -1.22 2.07 6.63
CA LYS A 47 -0.74 2.72 5.40
C LYS A 47 -0.26 4.12 5.74
N VAL A 48 1.02 4.42 5.49
CA VAL A 48 1.61 5.74 5.73
C VAL A 48 1.86 6.44 4.40
N TYR A 49 1.02 7.42 4.07
CA TYR A 49 1.20 8.26 2.89
C TYR A 49 2.13 9.41 3.26
N THR A 50 3.34 9.44 2.68
CA THR A 50 4.36 10.44 3.02
C THR A 50 4.88 11.14 1.76
N PHE A 51 4.79 12.47 1.75
CA PHE A 51 5.62 13.33 0.91
C PHE A 51 6.99 13.39 1.57
N VAL A 52 7.96 12.64 1.05
CA VAL A 52 9.13 12.35 1.86
C VAL A 52 10.15 13.50 1.82
N ASN A 53 10.20 14.30 2.89
CA ASN A 53 11.49 14.60 3.50
C ASN A 53 11.75 13.55 4.59
N ILE A 54 12.46 12.49 4.20
CA ILE A 54 12.82 11.28 4.98
C ILE A 54 13.47 11.60 6.34
N SER A 55 13.95 12.82 6.54
CA SER A 55 14.67 13.24 7.73
C SER A 55 13.86 13.21 9.03
N TRP A 56 12.56 13.57 9.01
CA TRP A 56 11.73 13.51 10.24
C TRP A 56 11.50 12.06 10.65
N VAL A 57 11.05 11.20 9.73
CA VAL A 57 10.74 9.79 10.04
C VAL A 57 11.99 9.09 10.59
N LYS A 58 13.17 9.35 10.03
CA LYS A 58 14.45 8.86 10.59
C LYS A 58 14.73 9.41 12.00
N LYS A 59 14.46 10.69 12.27
CA LYS A 59 14.61 11.28 13.63
C LYS A 59 13.65 10.65 14.62
N LEU A 60 12.40 10.40 14.23
CA LEU A 60 11.39 9.78 15.08
C LEU A 60 11.76 8.33 15.39
N TYR A 61 12.16 7.54 14.38
CA TYR A 61 12.65 6.18 14.56
C TYR A 61 13.87 6.11 15.49
N LYS A 62 14.84 7.03 15.34
CA LYS A 62 15.98 7.10 16.26
C LYS A 62 15.55 7.42 17.71
N ARG A 63 14.61 8.36 17.89
CA ARG A 63 14.08 8.70 19.22
C ARG A 63 13.33 7.54 19.86
N THR A 64 12.45 6.87 19.12
CA THR A 64 11.70 5.72 19.64
C THR A 64 12.62 4.54 19.92
N LYS A 65 13.63 4.28 19.07
CA LYS A 65 14.65 3.25 19.31
C LYS A 65 15.49 3.53 20.57
N TYR A 66 15.87 4.79 20.81
CA TYR A 66 16.61 5.18 22.02
C TYR A 66 15.75 5.02 23.29
N LEU A 67 14.47 5.38 23.23
CA LEU A 67 13.53 5.21 24.35
C LEU A 67 13.24 3.74 24.67
N MET A 68 13.32 2.85 23.67
CA MET A 68 13.10 1.41 23.86
C MET A 68 14.35 0.66 24.35
N GLY A 69 15.48 1.33 24.57
CA GLY A 69 16.68 0.71 25.16
C GLY A 69 17.32 -0.41 24.34
N ILE A 70 17.00 -0.51 23.04
CA ILE A 70 17.55 -1.53 22.13
C ILE A 70 19.00 -1.15 21.81
N LYS A 71 19.95 -1.69 22.58
CA LYS A 71 21.40 -1.65 22.29
C LYS A 71 21.73 -2.61 21.14
N GLU A 72 22.72 -2.20 20.33
CA GLU A 72 23.32 -3.01 19.25
C GLU A 72 23.86 -4.35 19.76
#